data_AF-A0A958G1J3-F1
#
_entry.id   AF-A0A958G1J3-F1
#
_cell.length_a   1.000
_cell.length_b   1.000
_cell.length_c   1.000
_cell.angle_alpha   90.00
_cell.angle_beta   90.00
_cell.angle_gamma   90.00
#
_symmetry.space_group_name_H-M   'P 1'
#
loop_
_entity.id
_entity.type
_entity.pdbx_description
1 polymer ?
#
loop_
_entity_poly.entity_id
_entity_poly.type
_entity_poly.pdbx_seq_one_letter_code
_entity_poly.pdbx_strand_id
1 'polypeptide(L)'
;MFSTEFCLAEYRLGVSAFGIQSKHFQGKPCKNLLSIVLDSDRPALAFLYKTFGDDNRCLKQYWDGAKAQAKRHLTEIHFSNESGRRKNFVDKMDFVAEVDTKTYNKLLEQMPEWLEVEIVERVNEIEALIAPYVDDGDFLLSTGLEDNYSPRAWENLYHVISAEWPYAIVRNRRLPRSNWVAPTGVYEEYHHYNQREPQSPLCVLNGDGQDLDFLSGGANRFGRHAPASLEDLLDWLEKGREYGCLTFLWAGKWQGFFEGEVVPKPLARKFSVDRSDVRLIRLLHREEPDAIR
;
A
#
# COMPACT_ATOMS: atom_id res chain seq x y z
N MET A 1 -8.11 -26.95 4.23
CA MET A 1 -7.30 -27.12 5.46
C MET A 1 -6.05 -26.28 5.23
N PHE A 2 -6.11 -24.99 5.56
CA PHE A 2 -5.01 -24.06 5.32
C PHE A 2 -3.93 -24.29 6.37
N SER A 3 -2.71 -24.56 5.91
CA SER A 3 -1.53 -24.69 6.75
C SER A 3 -1.34 -23.40 7.57
N THR A 4 -1.36 -23.52 8.89
CA THR A 4 -1.26 -22.44 9.88
C THR A 4 0.17 -21.90 10.06
N GLU A 5 1.07 -22.10 9.09
CA GLU A 5 2.49 -21.71 9.20
C GLU A 5 2.95 -20.63 8.20
N PHE A 6 2.04 -19.87 7.58
CA PHE A 6 2.41 -18.64 6.86
C PHE A 6 2.52 -17.45 7.82
N CYS A 7 3.47 -17.52 8.76
CA CYS A 7 3.98 -16.30 9.38
C CYS A 7 5.00 -15.70 8.42
N LEU A 8 4.62 -14.68 7.64
CA LEU A 8 5.58 -13.77 6.99
C LEU A 8 6.31 -12.87 8.02
N ALA A 9 6.37 -13.31 9.28
CA ALA A 9 6.69 -12.56 10.49
C ALA A 9 8.19 -12.26 10.61
N GLU A 10 8.75 -11.73 9.55
CA GLU A 10 10.03 -11.08 9.59
C GLU A 10 9.83 -9.65 9.11
N TYR A 11 10.35 -8.70 9.88
CA TYR A 11 10.34 -7.29 9.53
C TYR A 11 10.85 -7.08 8.09
N ARG A 12 10.08 -6.30 7.33
CA ARG A 12 10.45 -5.83 5.99
C ARG A 12 10.19 -4.35 5.89
N LEU A 13 11.18 -3.61 5.38
CA LEU A 13 11.04 -2.22 5.03
C LEU A 13 10.86 -2.11 3.52
N GLY A 14 9.76 -1.49 3.10
CA GLY A 14 9.38 -1.30 1.71
C GLY A 14 8.96 0.14 1.41
N VAL A 15 8.41 0.34 0.22
CA VAL A 15 7.88 1.63 -0.23
C VAL A 15 6.44 1.49 -0.72
N SER A 16 5.58 2.39 -0.29
CA SER A 16 4.26 2.60 -0.87
C SER A 16 4.39 3.42 -2.15
N ALA A 17 4.13 2.82 -3.30
CA ALA A 17 4.14 3.46 -4.61
C ALA A 17 2.79 3.23 -5.31
N PHE A 18 1.71 3.82 -4.77
CA PHE A 18 0.35 3.61 -5.23
C PHE A 18 0.17 3.89 -6.73
N GLY A 19 0.91 4.86 -7.26
CA GLY A 19 0.89 5.26 -8.67
C GLY A 19 1.74 4.43 -9.63
N ILE A 20 2.37 3.32 -9.21
CA ILE A 20 3.37 2.61 -10.02
C ILE A 20 2.86 2.11 -11.39
N GLN A 21 1.55 1.83 -11.51
CA GLN A 21 0.91 1.44 -12.78
C GLN A 21 0.61 2.62 -13.71
N SER A 22 0.91 3.86 -13.30
CA SER A 22 0.69 5.02 -14.17
C SER A 22 1.72 5.09 -15.29
N LYS A 23 1.27 5.47 -16.50
CA LYS A 23 2.18 5.84 -17.60
C LYS A 23 3.14 6.98 -17.22
N HIS A 24 2.75 7.82 -16.26
CA HIS A 24 3.57 8.93 -15.76
C HIS A 24 4.57 8.53 -14.67
N PHE A 25 4.47 7.31 -14.13
CA PHE A 25 5.44 6.75 -13.20
C PHE A 25 6.64 6.11 -13.93
N GLN A 26 6.47 5.78 -15.21
CA GLN A 26 7.48 5.12 -16.02
C GLN A 26 8.71 6.02 -16.25
N GLY A 27 9.86 5.42 -16.59
CA GLY A 27 11.10 6.16 -16.85
C GLY A 27 11.85 6.52 -15.58
N LYS A 28 12.13 7.81 -15.35
CA LYS A 28 12.99 8.27 -14.24
C LYS A 28 12.41 7.93 -12.85
N PRO A 29 11.12 8.17 -12.53
CA PRO A 29 10.56 7.83 -11.22
C PRO A 29 10.66 6.33 -10.94
N CYS A 30 10.25 5.50 -11.90
CA CYS A 30 10.41 4.04 -11.83
C CYS A 30 11.85 3.62 -11.56
N LYS A 31 12.83 4.08 -12.37
CA LYS A 31 14.24 3.72 -12.21
C LYS A 31 14.77 4.05 -10.81
N ASN A 32 14.39 5.22 -10.27
CA ASN A 32 14.83 5.63 -8.95
C ASN A 32 14.15 4.82 -7.85
N LEU A 33 12.84 4.55 -7.96
CA LEU A 33 12.13 3.65 -7.05
C LEU A 33 12.78 2.26 -7.03
N LEU A 34 13.05 1.67 -8.19
CA LEU A 34 13.71 0.35 -8.28
C LEU A 34 15.09 0.35 -7.62
N SER A 35 15.85 1.44 -7.75
CA SER A 35 17.16 1.57 -7.09
C SER A 35 17.08 1.69 -5.57
N ILE A 36 15.91 2.06 -5.02
CA ILE A 36 15.62 2.05 -3.59
C ILE A 36 15.25 0.65 -3.16
N VAL A 37 14.17 0.12 -3.72
CA VAL A 37 13.52 -1.07 -3.17
C VAL A 37 14.36 -2.32 -3.39
N LEU A 38 15.09 -2.41 -4.50
CA LEU A 38 15.96 -3.56 -4.80
C LEU A 38 17.31 -3.51 -4.07
N ASP A 39 17.65 -2.39 -3.43
CA ASP A 39 18.84 -2.29 -2.57
C ASP A 39 18.63 -3.06 -1.25
N SER A 40 17.38 -3.14 -0.78
CA SER A 40 16.97 -3.96 0.38
C SER A 40 17.21 -5.44 0.14
N ASP A 41 17.64 -6.19 1.16
CA ASP A 41 17.75 -7.66 1.09
C ASP A 41 16.39 -8.33 0.97
N ARG A 42 15.34 -7.67 1.48
CA ARG A 42 13.95 -8.13 1.46
C ARG A 42 13.09 -7.04 0.83
N PRO A 43 13.13 -6.89 -0.51
CA PRO A 43 12.39 -5.86 -1.21
C PRO A 43 10.90 -5.99 -0.92
N ALA A 44 10.25 -4.87 -0.60
CA ALA A 44 8.81 -4.81 -0.38
C ALA A 44 8.21 -3.55 -1.05
N LEU A 45 7.03 -3.72 -1.65
CA LEU A 45 6.30 -2.64 -2.33
C LEU A 45 4.80 -2.74 -2.05
N ALA A 46 4.13 -1.61 -1.85
CA ALA A 46 2.67 -1.53 -1.86
C ALA A 46 2.18 -0.68 -3.03
N PHE A 47 1.10 -1.08 -3.72
CA PHE A 47 0.50 -0.27 -4.77
C PHE A 47 -1.02 -0.39 -4.86
N LEU A 48 -1.66 0.53 -5.60
CA LEU A 48 -3.10 0.59 -5.74
C LEU A 48 -3.52 0.14 -7.14
N TYR A 49 -4.34 -0.91 -7.23
CA TYR A 49 -4.61 -1.60 -8.49
C TYR A 49 -5.52 -0.78 -9.42
N LYS A 50 -5.02 -0.52 -10.64
CA LYS A 50 -5.68 0.18 -11.75
C LYS A 50 -6.11 1.63 -11.50
N THR A 51 -6.07 2.15 -10.27
CA THR A 51 -6.48 3.55 -9.98
C THR A 51 -5.72 4.59 -10.80
N PHE A 52 -4.41 4.43 -11.00
CA PHE A 52 -3.55 5.43 -11.66
C PHE A 52 -3.17 5.10 -13.11
N GLY A 53 -3.57 3.94 -13.62
CA GLY A 53 -3.04 3.37 -14.85
C GLY A 53 -3.07 1.84 -14.83
N ASP A 54 -2.80 1.22 -15.97
CA ASP A 54 -2.65 -0.22 -16.16
C ASP A 54 -1.27 -0.58 -16.76
N ASP A 55 -0.32 0.37 -16.74
CA ASP A 55 1.04 0.18 -17.26
C ASP A 55 1.91 -0.57 -16.25
N ASN A 56 1.89 -1.89 -16.36
CA ASN A 56 2.58 -2.81 -15.45
C ASN A 56 4.11 -2.89 -15.67
N ARG A 57 4.71 -2.11 -16.57
CA ARG A 57 6.15 -2.25 -16.90
C ARG A 57 7.05 -2.04 -15.70
N CYS A 58 6.79 -1.02 -14.88
CA CYS A 58 7.60 -0.76 -13.68
C CYS A 58 7.46 -1.87 -12.62
N LEU A 59 6.24 -2.38 -12.40
CA LEU A 59 5.98 -3.51 -11.49
C LEU A 59 6.73 -4.77 -11.93
N LYS A 60 6.68 -5.10 -13.23
CA LYS A 60 7.42 -6.24 -13.78
C LYS A 60 8.93 -6.07 -13.60
N GLN A 61 9.47 -4.88 -13.83
CA GLN A 61 10.89 -4.60 -13.57
C GLN A 61 11.27 -4.77 -12.10
N TYR A 62 10.37 -4.48 -11.16
CA TYR A 62 10.58 -4.75 -9.74
C TYR A 62 10.67 -6.26 -9.47
N TRP A 63 9.69 -7.03 -9.92
CA TRP A 63 9.67 -8.49 -9.70
C TRP A 63 10.82 -9.20 -10.43
N ASP A 64 11.05 -8.89 -11.71
CA ASP A 64 12.16 -9.42 -12.51
C ASP A 64 13.51 -9.06 -11.87
N GLY A 65 13.65 -7.83 -11.35
CA GLY A 65 14.85 -7.34 -10.69
C GLY A 65 15.14 -8.05 -9.36
N ALA A 66 14.11 -8.32 -8.56
CA ALA A 66 14.24 -9.09 -7.32
C ALA A 66 14.61 -10.55 -7.61
N LYS A 67 13.91 -11.18 -8.56
CA LYS A 67 14.20 -12.54 -9.05
C LYS A 67 15.64 -12.67 -9.56
N ALA A 68 16.10 -11.73 -10.38
CA ALA A 68 17.46 -11.73 -10.92
C ALA A 68 18.55 -11.61 -9.83
N GLN A 69 18.21 -11.04 -8.68
CA GLN A 69 19.09 -10.93 -7.52
C GLN A 69 18.90 -12.08 -6.50
N ALA A 70 18.05 -13.07 -6.82
CA ALA A 70 17.64 -14.13 -5.91
C ALA A 70 17.09 -13.61 -4.56
N LYS A 71 16.42 -12.45 -4.59
CA LYS A 71 15.79 -11.84 -3.41
C LYS A 71 14.31 -12.16 -3.41
N ARG A 72 13.83 -12.76 -2.31
CA ARG A 72 12.39 -12.98 -2.11
C ARG A 72 11.72 -11.63 -1.86
N HIS A 73 10.85 -11.21 -2.77
CA HIS A 73 10.16 -9.93 -2.65
C HIS A 73 8.81 -10.06 -1.93
N LEU A 74 8.24 -8.94 -1.52
CA LEU A 74 6.86 -8.84 -1.04
C LEU A 74 6.12 -7.76 -1.83
N THR A 75 4.86 -8.01 -2.18
CA THR A 75 4.00 -7.02 -2.82
C THR A 75 2.64 -6.97 -2.14
N GLU A 76 2.27 -5.81 -1.61
CA GLU A 76 0.90 -5.50 -1.23
C GLU A 76 0.16 -4.83 -2.39
N ILE A 77 -1.06 -5.30 -2.64
CA ILE A 77 -1.94 -4.83 -3.71
C ILE A 77 -3.22 -4.34 -3.05
N HIS A 78 -3.53 -3.05 -3.16
CA HIS A 78 -4.81 -2.53 -2.71
C HIS A 78 -5.86 -2.71 -3.81
N PHE A 79 -6.92 -3.44 -3.48
CA PHE A 79 -8.00 -3.81 -4.40
C PHE A 79 -8.77 -2.58 -4.94
N SER A 80 -9.04 -1.60 -4.07
CA SER A 80 -9.82 -0.41 -4.39
C SER A 80 -9.35 0.85 -3.65
N ASN A 81 -9.70 2.02 -4.19
CA ASN A 81 -9.29 3.34 -3.68
C ASN A 81 -10.34 3.98 -2.75
N GLU A 82 -10.50 3.46 -1.55
CA GLU A 82 -11.56 3.94 -0.65
C GLU A 82 -11.25 5.34 -0.09
N SER A 83 -9.97 5.70 0.11
CA SER A 83 -9.57 7.07 0.43
C SER A 83 -10.02 8.07 -0.65
N GLY A 84 -9.89 7.69 -1.93
CA GLY A 84 -10.39 8.43 -3.08
C GLY A 84 -11.91 8.53 -3.09
N ARG A 85 -12.63 7.41 -2.94
CA ARG A 85 -14.11 7.37 -2.97
C ARG A 85 -14.71 8.32 -1.94
N ARG A 86 -14.17 8.28 -0.73
CA ARG A 86 -14.59 9.10 0.41
C ARG A 86 -14.38 10.60 0.19
N LYS A 87 -13.42 10.98 -0.66
CA LYS A 87 -13.11 12.37 -1.04
C LYS A 87 -13.71 12.77 -2.40
N ASN A 88 -14.56 11.92 -2.99
CA ASN A 88 -15.06 12.08 -4.36
C ASN A 88 -13.92 12.29 -5.39
N PHE A 89 -12.82 11.57 -5.17
CA PHE A 89 -11.57 11.71 -5.90
C PHE A 89 -11.24 10.49 -6.77
N VAL A 90 -12.18 9.55 -6.90
CA VAL A 90 -12.07 8.42 -7.84
C VAL A 90 -12.10 8.88 -9.30
N ASP A 91 -11.61 7.99 -10.17
CA ASP A 91 -11.59 8.08 -11.62
C ASP A 91 -12.16 6.78 -12.23
N LYS A 92 -12.36 6.75 -13.54
CA LYS A 92 -13.04 5.67 -14.27
C LYS A 92 -12.39 4.27 -14.18
N MET A 93 -11.18 4.16 -13.64
CA MET A 93 -10.48 2.89 -13.49
C MET A 93 -10.52 2.35 -12.06
N ASP A 94 -11.00 3.15 -11.11
CA ASP A 94 -11.29 2.69 -9.76
C ASP A 94 -12.43 1.66 -9.80
N PHE A 95 -12.39 0.69 -8.89
CA PHE A 95 -13.41 -0.34 -8.80
C PHE A 95 -14.77 0.27 -8.42
N VAL A 96 -15.80 0.06 -9.26
CA VAL A 96 -17.15 0.63 -9.07
C VAL A 96 -17.10 2.14 -8.79
N ALA A 97 -16.42 2.91 -9.64
CA ALA A 97 -16.11 4.32 -9.41
C ALA A 97 -17.33 5.24 -9.29
N GLU A 98 -18.49 4.80 -9.79
CA GLU A 98 -19.70 5.60 -9.96
C GLU A 98 -20.45 5.85 -8.65
N VAL A 99 -20.14 5.10 -7.60
CA VAL A 99 -20.88 5.13 -6.33
C VAL A 99 -20.07 5.74 -5.19
N ASP A 100 -20.76 6.50 -4.33
CA ASP A 100 -20.19 7.04 -3.10
C ASP A 100 -19.95 5.96 -2.03
N THR A 101 -19.27 6.32 -0.93
CA THR A 101 -18.97 5.38 0.16
C THR A 101 -20.22 4.73 0.78
N LYS A 102 -21.34 5.46 0.88
CA LYS A 102 -22.56 4.95 1.51
C LYS A 102 -23.24 3.91 0.62
N THR A 103 -23.32 4.20 -0.67
CA THR A 103 -23.90 3.33 -1.68
C THR A 103 -23.04 2.10 -1.89
N TYR A 104 -21.71 2.26 -1.96
CA TYR A 104 -20.78 1.15 -2.06
C TYR A 104 -20.89 0.18 -0.88
N ASN A 105 -20.98 0.70 0.36
CA ASN A 105 -21.23 -0.13 1.54
C ASN A 105 -22.53 -0.95 1.43
N LYS A 106 -23.63 -0.32 1.01
CA LYS A 106 -24.91 -1.03 0.82
C LYS A 106 -24.81 -2.12 -0.24
N LEU A 107 -24.11 -1.84 -1.33
CA LEU A 107 -23.86 -2.81 -2.39
C LEU A 107 -23.07 -4.01 -1.87
N LEU A 108 -21.99 -3.77 -1.11
CA LEU A 108 -21.21 -4.84 -0.47
C LEU A 108 -22.03 -5.62 0.57
N GLU A 109 -22.87 -4.95 1.37
CA GLU A 109 -23.75 -5.60 2.36
C GLU A 109 -24.83 -6.49 1.72
N GLN A 110 -25.32 -6.10 0.55
CA GLN A 110 -26.33 -6.83 -0.22
C GLN A 110 -25.70 -7.91 -1.12
N MET A 111 -24.45 -7.69 -1.54
CA MET A 111 -23.69 -8.51 -2.48
C MET A 111 -24.55 -9.01 -3.65
N PRO A 112 -25.07 -8.11 -4.52
CA PRO A 112 -25.80 -8.57 -5.71
C PRO A 112 -24.85 -9.35 -6.63
N GLU A 113 -25.39 -10.34 -7.34
CA GLU A 113 -24.60 -11.27 -8.19
C GLU A 113 -23.62 -10.57 -9.13
N TRP A 114 -24.04 -9.48 -9.79
CA TRP A 114 -23.16 -8.73 -10.68
C TRP A 114 -21.92 -8.15 -9.96
N LEU A 115 -22.06 -7.72 -8.70
CA LEU A 115 -20.95 -7.16 -7.94
C LEU A 115 -19.99 -8.26 -7.51
N GLU A 116 -20.52 -9.42 -7.12
CA GLU A 116 -19.72 -10.60 -6.80
C GLU A 116 -18.86 -11.01 -8.02
N VAL A 117 -19.47 -11.07 -9.21
CA VAL A 117 -18.76 -11.33 -10.48
C VAL A 117 -17.66 -10.31 -10.72
N GLU A 118 -17.94 -9.01 -10.58
CA GLU A 118 -16.94 -7.94 -10.76
C GLU A 118 -15.79 -8.03 -9.74
N ILE A 119 -16.05 -8.47 -8.50
CA ILE A 119 -15.01 -8.72 -7.50
C ILE A 119 -14.13 -9.89 -7.94
N VAL A 120 -14.74 -11.03 -8.29
CA VAL A 120 -14.03 -12.24 -8.73
C VAL A 120 -13.19 -11.97 -9.98
N GLU A 121 -13.75 -11.29 -10.98
CA GLU A 121 -13.02 -10.91 -12.19
C GLU A 121 -11.79 -10.06 -11.85
N ARG A 122 -11.93 -9.06 -10.97
CA ARG A 122 -10.78 -8.22 -10.57
C ARG A 122 -9.73 -9.00 -9.79
N VAL A 123 -10.12 -9.92 -8.91
CA VAL A 123 -9.17 -10.81 -8.21
C VAL A 123 -8.42 -11.68 -9.23
N ASN A 124 -9.12 -12.30 -10.16
CA ASN A 124 -8.52 -13.11 -11.23
C ASN A 124 -7.56 -12.31 -12.13
N GLU A 125 -7.88 -11.05 -12.44
CA GLU A 125 -6.96 -10.16 -13.16
C GLU A 125 -5.68 -9.87 -12.38
N ILE A 126 -5.78 -9.67 -11.05
CA ILE A 126 -4.63 -9.46 -10.16
C ILE A 126 -3.81 -10.75 -10.08
N GLU A 127 -4.44 -11.91 -9.93
CA GLU A 127 -3.75 -13.21 -9.92
C GLU A 127 -3.00 -13.47 -11.22
N ALA A 128 -3.65 -13.25 -12.37
CA ALA A 128 -3.01 -13.39 -13.67
C ALA A 128 -1.80 -12.46 -13.84
N LEU A 129 -1.83 -11.26 -13.23
CA LEU A 129 -0.70 -10.33 -13.22
C LEU A 129 0.49 -10.87 -12.41
N ILE A 130 0.23 -11.51 -11.27
CA ILE A 130 1.29 -11.98 -10.35
C ILE A 130 1.75 -13.42 -10.61
N ALA A 131 0.96 -14.23 -11.32
CA ALA A 131 1.21 -15.66 -11.56
C ALA A 131 2.66 -16.01 -11.97
N PRO A 132 3.36 -15.23 -12.82
CA PRO A 132 4.75 -15.53 -13.19
C PRO A 132 5.79 -15.39 -12.05
N TYR A 133 5.38 -14.84 -10.90
CA TYR A 133 6.25 -14.37 -9.82
C TYR A 133 5.93 -15.00 -8.45
N VAL A 134 4.93 -15.87 -8.37
CA VAL A 134 4.41 -16.45 -7.11
C VAL A 134 5.44 -17.32 -6.38
N ASP A 135 6.37 -17.93 -7.12
CA ASP A 135 7.44 -18.74 -6.52
C ASP A 135 8.55 -17.85 -5.92
N ASP A 136 8.75 -16.65 -6.48
CA ASP A 136 9.84 -15.73 -6.16
C ASP A 136 9.48 -14.69 -5.09
N GLY A 137 8.22 -14.62 -4.67
CA GLY A 137 7.77 -13.61 -3.73
C GLY A 137 6.49 -13.92 -2.97
N ASP A 138 6.17 -13.01 -2.05
CA ASP A 138 4.99 -13.04 -1.22
C ASP A 138 4.02 -11.96 -1.68
N PHE A 139 2.71 -12.26 -1.69
CA PHE A 139 1.67 -11.37 -2.17
C PHE A 139 0.59 -11.18 -1.11
N LEU A 140 0.17 -9.93 -0.94
CA LEU A 140 -0.89 -9.53 -0.04
C LEU A 140 -1.95 -8.76 -0.83
N LEU A 141 -3.23 -9.07 -0.60
CA LEU A 141 -4.34 -8.32 -1.18
C LEU A 141 -5.11 -7.60 -0.08
N SER A 142 -5.04 -6.28 -0.12
CA SER A 142 -5.82 -5.42 0.76
C SER A 142 -7.23 -5.22 0.20
N THR A 143 -8.26 -5.36 1.05
CA THR A 143 -9.67 -5.21 0.64
C THR A 143 -10.03 -3.80 0.18
N GLY A 144 -9.16 -2.81 0.42
CA GLY A 144 -9.32 -1.42 -0.04
C GLY A 144 -8.44 -0.46 0.78
N LEU A 145 -7.87 0.55 0.12
CA LEU A 145 -7.00 1.55 0.76
C LEU A 145 -7.81 2.53 1.62
N GLU A 146 -7.50 2.57 2.91
CA GLU A 146 -8.19 3.30 3.98
C GLU A 146 -9.71 3.07 3.98
N ASP A 147 -10.13 1.81 4.01
CA ASP A 147 -11.52 1.39 3.98
C ASP A 147 -12.34 2.05 5.10
N ASN A 148 -13.60 2.30 4.76
CA ASN A 148 -14.64 2.72 5.70
C ASN A 148 -15.85 1.79 5.56
N TYR A 149 -15.58 0.50 5.44
CA TYR A 149 -16.61 -0.51 5.28
C TYR A 149 -17.33 -0.71 6.62
N SER A 150 -18.65 -0.93 6.54
CA SER A 150 -19.38 -1.52 7.65
C SER A 150 -18.84 -2.93 7.92
N PRO A 151 -19.00 -3.48 9.14
CA PRO A 151 -18.57 -4.84 9.43
C PRO A 151 -19.11 -5.86 8.42
N ARG A 152 -20.41 -5.77 8.09
CA ARG A 152 -21.05 -6.66 7.11
C ARG A 152 -20.54 -6.45 5.68
N ALA A 153 -20.31 -5.21 5.24
CA ALA A 153 -19.70 -4.95 3.93
C ALA A 153 -18.31 -5.58 3.81
N TRP A 154 -17.48 -5.41 4.85
CA TRP A 154 -16.14 -6.01 4.88
C TRP A 154 -16.21 -7.53 4.92
N GLU A 155 -17.06 -8.12 5.77
CA GLU A 155 -17.23 -9.59 5.88
C GLU A 155 -17.64 -10.22 4.56
N ASN A 156 -18.61 -9.63 3.86
CA ASN A 156 -19.04 -10.11 2.54
C ASN A 156 -17.92 -9.98 1.50
N LEU A 157 -17.23 -8.84 1.43
CA LEU A 157 -16.12 -8.64 0.49
C LEU A 157 -14.97 -9.60 0.79
N TYR A 158 -14.60 -9.76 2.05
CA TYR A 158 -13.60 -10.71 2.52
C TYR A 158 -13.96 -12.13 2.10
N HIS A 159 -15.21 -12.55 2.28
CA HIS A 159 -15.64 -13.89 1.92
C HIS A 159 -15.40 -14.18 0.43
N VAL A 160 -15.86 -13.28 -0.45
CA VAL A 160 -15.66 -13.41 -1.90
C VAL A 160 -14.18 -13.40 -2.26
N ILE A 161 -13.39 -12.44 -1.75
CA ILE A 161 -11.96 -12.37 -2.04
C ILE A 161 -11.23 -13.62 -1.54
N SER A 162 -11.50 -14.09 -0.32
CA SER A 162 -10.82 -15.25 0.29
C SER A 162 -11.15 -16.59 -0.36
N ALA A 163 -12.24 -16.67 -1.13
CA ALA A 163 -12.58 -17.85 -1.90
C ALA A 163 -11.68 -17.99 -3.15
N GLU A 164 -11.27 -16.88 -3.73
CA GLU A 164 -10.47 -16.83 -4.95
C GLU A 164 -8.98 -16.62 -4.66
N TRP A 165 -8.64 -15.73 -3.73
CA TRP A 165 -7.26 -15.32 -3.42
C TRP A 165 -6.57 -16.27 -2.44
N PRO A 166 -5.57 -17.08 -2.86
CA PRO A 166 -4.95 -18.09 -2.01
C PRO A 166 -3.84 -17.53 -1.10
N TYR A 167 -3.55 -16.23 -1.20
CA TYR A 167 -2.49 -15.57 -0.42
C TYR A 167 -3.05 -14.76 0.76
N ALA A 168 -2.18 -14.04 1.46
CA ALA A 168 -2.58 -13.25 2.62
C ALA A 168 -3.51 -12.09 2.22
N ILE A 169 -4.47 -11.80 3.10
CA ILE A 169 -5.40 -10.68 2.96
C ILE A 169 -5.08 -9.63 4.02
N VAL A 170 -5.15 -8.36 3.62
CA VAL A 170 -4.96 -7.21 4.50
C VAL A 170 -6.29 -6.48 4.68
N ARG A 171 -6.64 -6.16 5.92
CA ARG A 171 -7.65 -5.16 6.23
C ARG A 171 -6.97 -3.83 6.49
N ASN A 172 -7.26 -2.86 5.65
CA ASN A 172 -6.68 -1.52 5.69
C ASN A 172 -7.77 -0.52 6.06
N ARG A 173 -7.97 -0.30 7.36
CA ARG A 173 -9.07 0.50 7.87
C ARG A 173 -8.60 1.89 8.26
N ARG A 174 -9.31 2.92 7.81
CA ARG A 174 -8.98 4.32 8.12
C ARG A 174 -8.85 4.65 9.61
N LEU A 175 -9.71 4.07 10.47
CA LEU A 175 -9.74 4.36 11.91
C LEU A 175 -10.11 3.12 12.71
N PRO A 176 -9.30 2.70 13.70
CA PRO A 176 -9.65 1.66 14.65
C PRO A 176 -10.65 2.23 15.68
N ARG A 177 -11.90 2.46 15.26
CA ARG A 177 -12.97 3.02 16.12
C ARG A 177 -13.99 1.99 16.59
N SER A 178 -13.85 0.73 16.20
CA SER A 178 -14.70 -0.33 16.73
C SER A 178 -13.84 -1.41 17.35
N ASN A 179 -14.35 -2.04 18.40
CA ASN A 179 -13.83 -3.28 19.01
C ASN A 179 -13.95 -4.50 18.07
N TRP A 180 -13.98 -4.26 16.76
CA TRP A 180 -14.05 -5.31 15.77
C TRP A 180 -12.64 -5.81 15.55
N VAL A 181 -12.46 -7.12 15.67
CA VAL A 181 -11.17 -7.82 15.51
C VAL A 181 -11.22 -8.55 14.17
N ALA A 182 -10.16 -8.43 13.38
CA ALA A 182 -10.07 -9.17 12.13
C ALA A 182 -10.11 -10.69 12.36
N PRO A 183 -10.69 -11.46 11.41
CA PRO A 183 -10.52 -12.91 11.43
C PRO A 183 -9.05 -13.30 11.55
N THR A 184 -8.77 -14.39 12.25
CA THR A 184 -7.42 -14.94 12.36
C THR A 184 -6.81 -15.14 10.97
N GLY A 185 -5.55 -14.71 10.79
CA GLY A 185 -4.84 -14.83 9.51
C GLY A 185 -4.96 -13.62 8.60
N VAL A 186 -5.70 -12.57 8.99
CA VAL A 186 -5.78 -11.31 8.27
C VAL A 186 -4.79 -10.31 8.84
N TYR A 187 -4.02 -9.65 7.98
CA TYR A 187 -3.15 -8.54 8.37
C TYR A 187 -3.97 -7.29 8.65
N GLU A 188 -3.62 -6.52 9.66
CA GLU A 188 -4.18 -5.20 9.91
C GLU A 188 -3.19 -4.12 9.48
N GLU A 189 -3.61 -3.21 8.61
CA GLU A 189 -2.79 -2.07 8.22
C GLU A 189 -3.11 -0.83 9.06
N TYR A 190 -2.04 -0.16 9.45
CA TYR A 190 -2.00 1.02 10.28
C TYR A 190 -1.32 2.15 9.50
N HIS A 191 -1.89 3.35 9.58
CA HIS A 191 -1.57 4.52 8.77
C HIS A 191 -0.93 5.62 9.59
N HIS A 192 -0.11 6.45 8.94
CA HIS A 192 0.61 7.57 9.54
C HIS A 192 1.75 7.15 10.49
N TYR A 193 2.88 7.83 10.39
CA TYR A 193 4.06 7.60 11.21
C TYR A 193 3.85 7.76 12.72
N ASN A 194 2.87 8.58 13.14
CA ASN A 194 2.58 8.80 14.55
C ASN A 194 1.45 7.92 15.11
N GLN A 195 1.08 6.84 14.43
CA GLN A 195 0.03 5.97 14.90
C GLN A 195 0.44 5.18 16.18
N ARG A 196 -0.60 4.83 16.96
CA ARG A 196 -0.53 3.96 18.15
C ARG A 196 0.01 2.58 17.81
N GLU A 197 0.48 1.88 18.84
CA GLU A 197 0.97 0.50 18.77
C GLU A 197 0.02 -0.44 18.02
N PRO A 198 0.55 -1.33 17.17
CA PRO A 198 -0.20 -2.42 16.56
C PRO A 198 -0.92 -3.26 17.61
N GLN A 199 -2.15 -3.67 17.28
CA GLN A 199 -2.95 -4.56 18.14
C GLN A 199 -2.93 -6.01 17.65
N SER A 200 -2.39 -6.25 16.45
CA SER A 200 -2.29 -7.55 15.81
C SER A 200 -0.82 -7.90 15.56
N PRO A 201 -0.40 -9.17 15.76
CA PRO A 201 0.92 -9.64 15.32
C PRO A 201 1.02 -9.74 13.79
N LEU A 202 -0.10 -9.77 13.08
CA LEU A 202 -0.15 -9.65 11.62
C LEU A 202 -0.44 -8.20 11.29
N CYS A 203 0.62 -7.39 11.16
CA CYS A 203 0.52 -5.95 11.03
C CYS A 203 1.27 -5.42 9.80
N VAL A 204 0.68 -4.40 9.19
CA VAL A 204 1.29 -3.55 8.17
C VAL A 204 1.35 -2.13 8.73
N LEU A 205 2.52 -1.51 8.69
CA LEU A 205 2.79 -0.15 9.09
C LEU A 205 3.04 0.69 7.83
N ASN A 206 2.01 1.34 7.31
CA ASN A 206 2.11 2.22 6.14
C ASN A 206 2.15 3.69 6.57
N GLY A 207 3.20 4.44 6.19
CA GLY A 207 3.32 5.86 6.53
C GLY A 207 2.33 6.77 5.78
N ASP A 208 1.46 6.22 4.94
CA ASP A 208 0.58 6.99 4.08
C ASP A 208 -0.31 7.98 4.83
N GLY A 209 -0.53 9.13 4.19
CA GLY A 209 -1.20 10.25 4.80
C GLY A 209 -0.26 11.22 5.53
N GLN A 210 0.94 10.84 5.96
CA GLN A 210 1.96 11.75 6.51
C GLN A 210 3.22 11.76 5.64
N ASP A 211 3.70 12.94 5.25
CA ASP A 211 4.84 13.03 4.34
C ASP A 211 6.16 12.80 5.08
N LEU A 212 7.05 12.01 4.50
CA LEU A 212 8.40 11.78 5.01
C LEU A 212 9.37 12.89 4.58
N ASP A 213 8.93 13.86 3.77
CA ASP A 213 9.77 14.97 3.29
C ASP A 213 10.02 16.05 4.36
N PHE A 214 10.67 15.68 5.48
CA PHE A 214 11.16 16.63 6.49
C PHE A 214 12.46 17.34 6.06
N LEU A 215 13.16 16.83 5.05
CA LEU A 215 14.44 17.38 4.58
C LEU A 215 14.30 18.55 3.62
N SER A 216 13.18 18.68 2.89
CA SER A 216 12.98 19.79 1.95
C SER A 216 12.74 21.14 2.63
N GLY A 217 12.56 21.19 3.96
CA GLY A 217 12.29 22.44 4.68
C GLY A 217 11.00 23.14 4.24
N GLY A 218 10.15 22.48 3.45
CA GLY A 218 8.92 23.01 2.89
C GLY A 218 7.85 23.17 3.96
N ALA A 219 7.53 24.41 4.29
CA ALA A 219 6.65 24.81 5.38
C ALA A 219 5.15 24.61 5.08
N ASN A 220 4.75 23.50 4.44
CA ASN A 220 3.34 23.30 4.11
C ASN A 220 2.58 22.65 5.28
N ARG A 221 2.05 23.53 6.14
CA ARG A 221 1.22 23.24 7.34
C ARG A 221 -0.26 23.01 7.02
N PHE A 222 -0.64 22.61 5.80
CA PHE A 222 -2.05 22.50 5.42
C PHE A 222 -2.56 21.05 5.52
N GLY A 223 -3.24 20.75 6.63
CA GLY A 223 -4.08 19.56 6.76
C GLY A 223 -3.32 18.27 7.10
N ARG A 224 -4.00 17.12 6.99
CA ARG A 224 -3.57 15.78 7.44
C ARG A 224 -2.20 15.30 6.94
N HIS A 225 -1.58 16.01 6.02
CA HIS A 225 -0.26 15.73 5.44
C HIS A 225 0.85 16.53 6.13
N ALA A 226 0.74 16.78 7.43
CA ALA A 226 1.86 17.32 8.19
C ALA A 226 3.06 16.39 8.01
N PRO A 227 4.27 16.92 7.76
CA PRO A 227 5.45 16.08 7.66
C PRO A 227 5.64 15.36 9.00
N ALA A 228 5.95 14.07 8.93
CA ALA A 228 6.41 13.34 10.11
C ALA A 228 7.73 13.95 10.59
N SER A 229 7.90 14.04 11.91
CA SER A 229 9.23 14.36 12.44
C SER A 229 10.18 13.18 12.20
N LEU A 230 11.49 13.43 12.23
CA LEU A 230 12.47 12.35 12.22
C LEU A 230 12.24 11.38 13.39
N GLU A 231 11.83 11.90 14.55
CA GLU A 231 11.50 11.11 15.75
C GLU A 231 10.30 10.20 15.49
N ASP A 232 9.21 10.70 14.89
CA ASP A 232 8.06 9.88 14.51
C ASP A 232 8.46 8.76 13.54
N LEU A 233 9.31 9.06 12.55
CA LEU A 233 9.80 8.05 11.62
C LEU A 233 10.67 6.98 12.29
N LEU A 234 11.59 7.38 13.18
CA LEU A 234 12.46 6.43 13.86
C LEU A 234 11.66 5.52 14.81
N ASP A 235 10.72 6.09 15.58
CA ASP A 235 9.78 5.35 16.43
C ASP A 235 8.93 4.38 15.59
N TRP A 236 8.45 4.81 14.42
CA TRP A 236 7.71 3.96 13.47
C TRP A 236 8.52 2.75 13.01
N LEU A 237 9.79 2.95 12.66
CA LEU A 237 10.69 1.88 12.24
C LEU A 237 11.07 0.95 13.39
N GLU A 238 11.22 1.47 14.60
CA GLU A 238 11.46 0.68 15.82
C GLU A 238 10.26 -0.22 16.11
N LYS A 239 9.03 0.31 16.09
CA LYS A 239 7.80 -0.47 16.20
C LYS A 239 7.70 -1.55 15.13
N GLY A 240 7.98 -1.22 13.87
CA GLY A 240 8.00 -2.19 12.79
C GLY A 240 8.90 -3.39 13.10
N ARG A 241 10.07 -3.15 13.69
CA ARG A 241 11.00 -4.19 14.12
C ARG A 241 10.53 -4.96 15.35
N GLU A 242 10.12 -4.24 16.40
CA GLU A 242 9.68 -4.82 17.67
C GLU A 242 8.50 -5.78 17.49
N TYR A 243 7.51 -5.36 16.70
CA TYR A 243 6.29 -6.13 16.46
C TYR A 243 6.38 -7.05 15.24
N GLY A 244 7.50 -7.02 14.49
CA GLY A 244 7.68 -7.81 13.27
C GLY A 244 6.73 -7.44 12.13
N CYS A 245 6.29 -6.18 12.06
CA CYS A 245 5.36 -5.70 11.04
C CYS A 245 6.03 -5.52 9.67
N LEU A 246 5.24 -5.67 8.61
CA LEU A 246 5.60 -5.14 7.29
C LEU A 246 5.54 -3.62 7.35
N THR A 247 6.59 -2.91 6.96
CA THR A 247 6.66 -1.45 7.10
C THR A 247 6.88 -0.80 5.74
N PHE A 248 6.00 0.11 5.34
CA PHE A 248 6.10 0.84 4.08
C PHE A 248 6.34 2.33 4.30
N LEU A 249 7.40 2.84 3.67
CA LEU A 249 7.67 4.26 3.59
C LEU A 249 6.77 4.92 2.55
N TRP A 250 6.34 6.14 2.83
CA TRP A 250 5.48 6.92 1.97
C TRP A 250 5.98 8.36 1.91
N ALA A 251 5.95 8.95 0.72
CA ALA A 251 6.17 10.38 0.54
C ALA A 251 5.15 10.95 -0.44
N GLY A 252 4.75 12.21 -0.22
CA GLY A 252 3.70 12.86 -1.00
C GLY A 252 4.04 12.93 -2.48
N LYS A 253 5.26 13.34 -2.82
CA LYS A 253 5.73 13.44 -4.22
C LYS A 253 5.80 12.09 -4.95
N TRP A 254 6.01 10.98 -4.23
CA TRP A 254 5.95 9.64 -4.81
C TRP A 254 4.53 9.24 -5.19
N GLN A 255 3.52 9.86 -4.55
CA GLN A 255 2.12 9.70 -4.91
C GLN A 255 1.58 10.86 -5.75
N GLY A 256 2.45 11.77 -6.20
CA GLY A 256 2.11 12.94 -7.01
C GLY A 256 1.40 14.08 -6.26
N PHE A 257 1.64 14.20 -4.96
CA PHE A 257 1.33 15.41 -4.20
C PHE A 257 2.55 16.34 -4.24
N PHE A 258 2.36 17.55 -4.76
CA PHE A 258 3.39 18.59 -4.84
C PHE A 258 2.92 19.84 -4.10
N GLU A 259 3.86 20.53 -3.44
CA GLU A 259 3.58 21.73 -2.66
C GLU A 259 2.96 22.84 -3.53
N GLY A 260 1.83 23.40 -3.06
CA GLY A 260 1.14 24.50 -3.73
C GLY A 260 0.31 24.10 -4.95
N GLU A 261 0.28 22.82 -5.33
CA GLU A 261 -0.46 22.34 -6.49
C GLU A 261 -1.84 21.76 -6.12
N VAL A 262 -2.83 22.01 -6.98
CA VAL A 262 -4.09 21.27 -6.92
C VAL A 262 -3.80 19.84 -7.33
N VAL A 263 -4.08 18.90 -6.44
CA VAL A 263 -3.87 17.48 -6.67
C VAL A 263 -4.68 17.04 -7.91
N PRO A 264 -4.04 16.55 -8.98
CA PRO A 264 -4.75 16.06 -10.16
C PRO A 264 -5.48 14.75 -9.87
N LYS A 265 -6.57 14.51 -10.61
CA LYS A 265 -7.25 13.20 -10.64
C LYS A 265 -6.26 12.07 -10.94
N PRO A 266 -6.48 10.84 -10.44
CA PRO A 266 -5.51 9.75 -10.50
C PRO A 266 -4.84 9.57 -11.87
N LEU A 267 -5.60 9.52 -12.97
CA LEU A 267 -5.05 9.28 -14.32
C LEU A 267 -4.17 10.40 -14.87
N ALA A 268 -4.34 11.63 -14.39
CA ALA A 268 -3.58 12.80 -14.82
C ALA A 268 -2.37 13.06 -13.93
N ARG A 269 -2.17 12.25 -12.88
CA ARG A 269 -1.17 12.50 -11.87
C ARG A 269 0.24 12.22 -12.39
N LYS A 270 1.19 13.07 -11.97
CA LYS A 270 2.62 12.92 -12.23
C LYS A 270 3.32 12.55 -10.94
N PHE A 271 4.44 11.86 -11.04
CA PHE A 271 5.14 11.30 -9.89
C PHE A 271 6.60 11.71 -9.95
N SER A 272 7.21 11.96 -8.79
CA SER A 272 8.64 12.18 -8.68
C SER A 272 9.21 11.29 -7.61
N VAL A 273 10.25 10.53 -7.96
CA VAL A 273 11.13 9.84 -7.02
C VAL A 273 12.53 10.32 -7.37
N ASP A 274 13.18 11.04 -6.48
CA ASP A 274 14.44 11.73 -6.75
C ASP A 274 15.63 11.03 -6.11
N ARG A 275 16.84 11.36 -6.55
CA ARG A 275 18.08 10.75 -6.04
C ARG A 275 18.32 11.02 -4.55
N SER A 276 17.78 12.12 -4.02
CA SER A 276 17.79 12.42 -2.58
C SER A 276 17.02 11.37 -1.79
N ASP A 277 15.88 10.93 -2.32
CA ASP A 277 15.03 9.92 -1.69
C ASP A 277 15.74 8.58 -1.63
N VAL A 278 16.48 8.24 -2.71
CA VAL A 278 17.34 7.05 -2.76
C VAL A 278 18.37 7.06 -1.62
N ARG A 279 19.00 8.21 -1.35
CA ARG A 279 19.98 8.31 -0.27
C ARG A 279 19.33 8.17 1.09
N LEU A 280 18.21 8.85 1.32
CA LEU A 280 17.50 8.79 2.60
C LEU A 280 17.08 7.36 2.93
N ILE A 281 16.44 6.67 1.99
CA ILE A 281 15.93 5.31 2.25
C ILE A 281 17.07 4.32 2.44
N ARG A 282 18.20 4.50 1.75
CA ARG A 282 19.41 3.72 2.02
C ARG A 282 19.94 3.90 3.43
N LEU A 283 19.93 5.12 3.97
CA LEU A 283 20.32 5.37 5.36
C LEU A 283 19.35 4.67 6.32
N LEU A 284 18.05 4.72 6.04
CA LEU A 284 17.03 4.03 6.85
C LEU A 284 17.17 2.51 6.82
N HIS A 285 17.56 1.93 5.67
CA HIS A 285 17.83 0.48 5.54
C HIS A 285 19.09 0.03 6.28
N ARG A 286 20.13 0.87 6.34
CA ARG A 286 21.42 0.51 6.95
C ARG A 286 21.43 0.59 8.47
N GLU A 287 20.33 1.05 9.08
CA GLU A 287 20.26 1.24 10.53
C GLU A 287 21.40 2.10 11.07
N GLU A 288 21.71 3.20 10.37
CA GLU A 288 22.63 4.21 10.87
C GLU A 288 21.84 5.46 11.33
N PRO A 289 21.04 5.42 12.43
CA PRO A 289 20.28 6.59 12.91
C PRO A 289 21.16 7.83 13.13
N ASP A 290 22.40 7.63 13.58
CA ASP A 290 23.36 8.72 13.81
C ASP A 290 23.87 9.35 12.49
N ALA A 291 23.76 8.66 11.36
CA ALA A 291 24.08 9.21 10.04
C ALA A 291 22.90 10.01 9.43
N ILE A 292 21.71 9.91 10.03
CA ILE A 292 20.51 10.64 9.60
C ILE A 292 20.37 11.97 10.35
N ARG A 293 20.88 12.05 11.59
CA ARG A 293 20.92 13.25 12.44
C ARG A 293 21.99 14.25 11.97
#